data_AF-A0A8T5J2B6-F1
#
_entry.id   AF-A0A8T5J2B6-F1
#
_cell.length_a   1.000
_cell.length_b   1.000
_cell.length_c   1.000
_cell.angle_alpha   90.00
_cell.angle_beta   90.00
_cell.angle_gamma   90.00
#
_symmetry.space_group_name_H-M   'P 1'
#
loop_
_entity.id
_entity.type
_entity.pdbx_description
1 polymer ?
#
loop_
_entity_poly.entity_id
_entity_poly.type
_entity_poly.pdbx_seq_one_letter_code
_entity_poly.pdbx_strand_id
1 'polypeptide(L)'
;MEDIFSNTILCGKCNKKMRPGLITRNGFNLRTVKCESCGKSIVHPEDKREYEEFIKLKQKEYNVKMRMVGNSYAVSIPREIVDFMQEQENMVNNMVRLCFEEAGKISLDFDSNNPQKPRVLRSEEVRVVKNGKPVYHVKKISDSADPQKNKTKVFKAKEGEDY
;
A
#
# COMPACT_ATOMS: atom_id res chain seq x y z
N MET A 1 -22.45 16.70 19.45
CA MET A 1 -22.06 17.87 18.64
C MET A 1 -22.72 17.68 17.29
N GLU A 2 -23.46 18.65 16.78
CA GLU A 2 -24.20 18.51 15.51
C GLU A 2 -23.22 18.51 14.33
N ASP A 3 -23.29 17.48 13.50
CA ASP A 3 -22.46 17.35 12.29
C ASP A 3 -23.06 18.21 11.17
N ILE A 4 -22.23 18.93 10.42
CA ILE A 4 -22.64 19.77 9.29
C ILE A 4 -23.41 18.94 8.25
N PHE A 5 -23.09 17.66 8.10
CA PHE A 5 -23.72 16.75 7.13
C PHE A 5 -25.01 16.10 7.64
N SER A 6 -25.40 16.33 8.89
CA SER A 6 -26.73 15.93 9.39
C SER A 6 -27.85 16.80 8.81
N ASN A 7 -27.51 18.03 8.40
CA ASN A 7 -28.44 18.98 7.81
C ASN A 7 -28.63 18.76 6.31
N THR A 8 -29.78 19.20 5.80
CA THR A 8 -30.04 19.15 4.35
C THR A 8 -29.20 20.21 3.63
N ILE A 9 -28.12 19.79 2.99
CA ILE A 9 -27.24 20.68 2.23
C ILE A 9 -27.78 20.88 0.81
N LEU A 10 -28.00 22.15 0.44
CA LEU A 10 -28.37 22.56 -0.91
C LEU A 10 -27.13 23.00 -1.70
N CYS A 11 -27.10 22.67 -2.99
CA CYS A 11 -26.03 23.12 -3.86
C CYS A 11 -26.19 24.60 -4.21
N GLY A 12 -25.20 25.44 -3.90
CA GLY A 12 -25.25 26.88 -4.19
C GLY A 12 -25.37 27.28 -5.67
N LYS A 13 -25.19 26.36 -6.64
CA LYS A 13 -25.37 26.64 -8.08
C LYS A 13 -26.75 26.29 -8.61
N CYS A 14 -27.34 25.18 -8.16
CA CYS A 14 -28.58 24.64 -8.73
C CYS A 14 -29.71 24.51 -7.69
N ASN A 15 -29.44 24.87 -6.43
CA ASN A 15 -30.35 24.83 -5.29
C ASN A 15 -31.02 23.47 -5.03
N LYS A 16 -30.44 22.39 -5.57
CA LYS A 16 -30.91 21.01 -5.37
C LYS A 16 -30.20 20.38 -4.18
N LYS A 17 -30.89 19.46 -3.51
CA LYS A 17 -30.36 18.68 -2.39
C LYS A 17 -29.14 17.87 -2.83
N MET A 18 -28.06 17.95 -2.08
CA MET A 18 -26.87 17.14 -2.28
C MET A 18 -27.04 15.77 -1.62
N ARG A 19 -26.45 14.73 -2.19
CA ARG A 19 -26.50 13.37 -1.65
C ARG A 19 -25.20 13.05 -0.91
N PRO A 20 -25.26 12.45 0.28
CA PRO A 20 -24.06 11.98 0.97
C PRO A 20 -23.41 10.83 0.20
N GLY A 21 -22.09 10.73 0.30
CA GLY A 21 -21.30 9.67 -0.31
C GLY A 21 -19.90 9.62 0.31
N LEU A 22 -19.24 8.49 0.15
CA LEU A 22 -17.87 8.27 0.64
C LEU A 22 -16.91 8.31 -0.55
N ILE A 23 -15.78 9.00 -0.39
CA ILE A 23 -14.69 8.98 -1.37
C ILE A 23 -13.45 8.44 -0.66
N THR A 24 -12.91 7.34 -1.18
CA THR A 24 -11.64 6.79 -0.70
C THR A 24 -10.48 7.43 -1.45
N ARG A 25 -9.54 8.06 -0.73
CA ARG A 25 -8.30 8.62 -1.28
C ARG A 25 -7.12 8.15 -0.45
N ASN A 26 -6.13 7.51 -1.08
CA ASN A 26 -4.93 7.00 -0.40
C ASN A 26 -5.25 6.08 0.81
N GLY A 27 -6.33 5.30 0.72
CA GLY A 27 -6.81 4.45 1.82
C GLY A 27 -7.63 5.19 2.89
N PHE A 28 -7.74 6.52 2.83
CA PHE A 28 -8.52 7.33 3.75
C PHE A 28 -9.95 7.52 3.24
N ASN A 29 -10.95 7.25 4.08
CA ASN A 29 -12.37 7.38 3.72
C ASN A 29 -12.88 8.77 4.11
N LEU A 30 -13.11 9.62 3.10
CA LEU A 30 -13.61 10.97 3.30
C LEU A 30 -15.12 11.00 3.14
N ARG A 31 -15.83 11.57 4.11
CA ARG A 31 -17.26 11.88 3.95
C ARG A 31 -17.42 13.04 2.99
N THR A 32 -18.33 12.89 2.04
CA THR A 32 -18.59 13.91 1.02
C THR A 32 -20.08 14.06 0.77
N VAL A 33 -20.47 15.22 0.28
CA VAL A 33 -21.79 15.43 -0.31
C VAL A 33 -21.61 15.82 -1.78
N LYS A 34 -22.32 15.14 -2.68
CA LYS A 34 -22.23 15.37 -4.13
C LYS A 34 -23.55 15.89 -4.68
N CYS A 35 -23.47 16.87 -5.57
CA CYS A 35 -24.61 17.35 -6.34
C CYS A 35 -24.73 16.58 -7.65
N GLU A 36 -25.89 15.99 -7.91
CA GLU A 36 -26.15 15.23 -9.14
C GLU A 36 -26.27 16.11 -10.39
N SER A 37 -26.72 17.36 -10.24
CA SER A 37 -26.97 18.23 -11.39
C SER A 37 -25.74 19.00 -11.88
N CYS A 38 -24.80 19.36 -11.00
CA CYS A 38 -23.60 20.11 -11.39
C CYS A 38 -22.28 19.39 -11.12
N GLY A 39 -22.32 18.18 -10.53
CA GLY A 39 -21.14 17.37 -10.26
C GLY A 39 -20.24 17.86 -9.12
N LYS A 40 -20.52 19.01 -8.51
CA LYS A 40 -19.74 19.52 -7.37
C LYS A 40 -19.83 18.56 -6.18
N SER A 41 -18.67 18.26 -5.59
CA SER A 41 -18.54 17.52 -4.33
C SER A 41 -17.93 18.41 -3.25
N ILE A 42 -18.49 18.37 -2.05
CA ILE A 42 -17.96 19.04 -0.85
C ILE A 42 -17.51 17.95 0.11
N VAL A 43 -16.28 18.06 0.61
CA VAL A 43 -15.70 17.14 1.62
C VAL A 43 -15.98 17.72 3.00
N HIS A 44 -16.19 16.85 3.99
CA HIS A 44 -16.36 17.29 5.38
C HIS A 44 -15.10 18.04 5.85
N PRO A 45 -15.22 19.22 6.49
CA PRO A 45 -14.05 20.03 6.86
C PRO A 45 -13.14 19.35 7.88
N GLU A 46 -13.70 18.56 8.79
CA GLU A 46 -12.92 17.80 9.79
C GLU A 46 -12.10 16.68 9.12
N ASP A 47 -12.74 15.84 8.31
CA ASP A 47 -12.08 14.78 7.53
C ASP A 47 -11.01 15.35 6.59
N LYS A 48 -11.22 16.56 6.05
CA LYS A 48 -10.21 17.25 5.22
C LYS A 48 -8.98 17.63 6.04
N ARG A 49 -9.16 18.12 7.27
CA ARG A 49 -8.06 18.47 8.17
C ARG A 49 -7.27 17.24 8.57
N GLU A 50 -7.95 16.16 8.98
CA GLU A 50 -7.32 14.89 9.32
C GLU A 50 -6.55 14.30 8.15
N TYR A 51 -7.12 14.36 6.94
CA TYR A 51 -6.44 13.91 5.74
C TYR A 51 -5.19 14.75 5.42
N GLU A 52 -5.22 16.06 5.63
CA GLU A 52 -4.04 16.91 5.46
C GLU A 52 -2.95 16.58 6.49
N GLU A 53 -3.32 16.29 7.74
CA GLU A 53 -2.40 15.81 8.78
C GLU A 53 -1.81 14.45 8.44
N PHE A 54 -2.61 13.52 7.91
CA PHE A 54 -2.14 12.24 7.40
C PHE A 54 -1.09 12.40 6.30
N ILE A 55 -1.34 13.29 5.33
CA ILE A 55 -0.38 13.55 4.25
C ILE A 55 0.92 14.11 4.81
N LYS A 56 0.87 14.99 5.83
CA LYS A 56 2.07 15.52 6.49
C LYS A 56 2.84 14.42 7.24
N LEU A 57 2.16 13.57 7.99
CA LEU A 57 2.78 12.44 8.70
C LEU A 57 3.42 11.46 7.71
N LYS A 58 2.75 11.18 6.58
CA LYS A 58 3.27 10.30 5.52
C LYS A 58 4.52 10.87 4.84
N GLN A 59 4.63 12.18 4.72
CA GLN A 59 5.80 12.85 4.12
C GLN A 59 6.97 13.02 5.10
N LYS A 60 6.75 12.80 6.40
CA LYS A 60 7.77 12.98 7.42
C LYS A 60 8.66 11.74 7.50
N GLU A 61 9.95 11.96 7.44
CA GLU A 61 10.95 10.91 7.68
C GLU A 61 11.18 10.76 9.19
N TYR A 62 11.19 9.52 9.67
CA TYR A 62 11.34 9.22 11.09
C TYR A 62 12.62 8.42 11.34
N ASN A 63 13.55 9.01 12.07
CA ASN A 63 14.72 8.31 12.58
C ASN A 63 14.35 7.55 13.85
N VAL A 64 14.26 6.22 13.75
CA VAL A 64 13.81 5.35 14.84
C VAL A 64 14.96 4.52 15.41
N LYS A 65 14.99 4.37 16.73
CA LYS A 65 15.99 3.54 17.40
C LYS A 65 15.58 2.07 17.35
N MET A 66 16.46 1.25 16.82
CA MET A 66 16.35 -0.20 16.91
C MET A 66 16.92 -0.68 18.25
N ARG A 67 16.28 -1.67 18.85
CA ARG A 67 16.74 -2.33 20.08
C ARG A 67 16.72 -3.84 19.91
N MET A 68 17.73 -4.51 20.44
CA MET A 68 17.77 -5.97 20.50
C MET A 68 16.83 -6.46 21.59
N VAL A 69 15.95 -7.42 21.28
CA VAL A 69 15.03 -8.07 22.22
C VAL A 69 15.09 -9.57 21.98
N GLY A 70 15.85 -10.28 22.82
CA GLY A 70 16.18 -11.69 22.60
C GLY A 70 16.96 -11.87 21.29
N ASN A 71 16.46 -12.71 20.39
CA ASN A 71 17.05 -12.96 19.07
C ASN A 71 16.44 -12.09 17.95
N SER A 72 15.63 -11.08 18.29
CA SER A 72 14.89 -10.26 17.32
C SER A 72 15.12 -8.76 17.56
N TYR A 73 15.06 -7.95 16.50
CA TYR A 73 15.10 -6.50 16.61
C TYR A 73 13.70 -5.92 16.79
N ALA A 74 13.55 -5.02 17.75
CA ALA A 74 12.36 -4.17 17.90
C ALA A 74 12.66 -2.76 17.38
N VAL A 75 11.71 -2.18 16.65
CA VAL A 75 11.78 -0.81 16.17
C VAL A 75 10.88 0.06 17.06
N SER A 76 11.40 1.18 17.54
CA SER A 76 10.60 2.12 18.32
C SER A 76 9.70 2.91 17.36
N ILE A 77 8.39 2.68 17.37
CA ILE A 77 7.43 3.43 16.55
C ILE A 77 7.12 4.78 17.24
N PRO A 78 7.29 5.94 16.57
CA PRO A 78 6.91 7.23 17.12
C PRO A 78 5.45 7.28 17.52
N ARG A 79 5.17 7.90 18.66
CA ARG A 79 3.82 7.97 19.23
C ARG A 79 2.81 8.63 18.27
N GLU A 80 3.23 9.64 17.52
CA GLU A 80 2.41 10.32 16.49
C GLU A 80 1.78 9.33 15.50
N ILE A 81 2.52 8.29 15.09
CA ILE A 81 2.02 7.27 14.15
C ILE A 81 1.01 6.37 14.85
N VAL A 82 1.28 6.00 16.11
CA VAL A 82 0.40 5.14 16.90
C VAL A 82 -0.91 5.86 17.20
N ASP A 83 -0.86 7.12 17.62
CA ASP A 83 -2.03 7.95 17.91
C ASP A 83 -2.89 8.10 16.64
N PHE A 84 -2.27 8.33 15.47
CA PHE A 84 -2.98 8.37 14.18
C PHE A 84 -3.67 7.05 13.83
N MET A 85 -2.99 5.90 14.04
CA MET A 85 -3.61 4.58 13.80
C MET A 85 -4.83 4.38 14.70
N GLN A 86 -4.75 4.78 15.97
CA GLN A 86 -5.86 4.66 16.91
C GLN A 86 -7.06 5.54 16.54
N GLU A 87 -6.83 6.75 16.04
CA GLU A 87 -7.89 7.67 15.62
C GLU A 87 -8.68 7.14 14.41
N GLN A 88 -8.02 6.39 13.52
CA GLN A 88 -8.67 5.74 12.37
C GLN A 88 -9.31 4.38 12.72
N GLU A 89 -8.84 3.72 13.79
CA GLU A 89 -9.22 2.35 14.15
C GLU A 89 -10.25 2.26 15.29
N ASN A 90 -11.51 2.59 15.00
CA ASN A 90 -12.64 2.03 15.79
C ASN A 90 -12.86 0.51 15.54
N MET A 91 -11.96 -0.19 14.83
CA MET A 91 -12.10 -1.61 14.45
C MET A 91 -10.84 -2.48 14.60
N VAL A 92 -9.89 -2.17 15.48
CA VAL A 92 -8.66 -2.99 15.58
C VAL A 92 -8.39 -3.45 17.02
N ASN A 93 -9.30 -4.28 17.51
CA ASN A 93 -8.89 -5.39 18.35
C ASN A 93 -8.28 -6.44 17.43
N ASN A 94 -6.97 -6.44 17.30
CA ASN A 94 -6.09 -7.61 17.16
C ASN A 94 -4.74 -7.17 16.58
N MET A 95 -3.71 -7.21 17.43
CA MET A 95 -2.28 -7.31 17.08
C MET A 95 -1.89 -6.64 15.76
N VAL A 96 -1.39 -5.40 15.88
CA VAL A 96 -0.74 -4.61 14.84
C VAL A 96 0.26 -5.47 14.05
N ARG A 97 -0.22 -6.10 12.96
CA ARG A 97 0.60 -6.63 11.88
C ARG A 97 1.15 -5.41 11.18
N LEU A 98 2.41 -5.07 11.50
CA LEU A 98 3.26 -4.19 10.71
C LEU A 98 3.14 -4.58 9.23
N CYS A 99 2.29 -3.89 8.50
CA CYS A 99 2.00 -4.12 7.09
C CYS A 99 1.59 -2.77 6.55
N PHE A 100 2.47 -1.97 5.95
CA PHE A 100 2.02 -0.99 4.96
C PHE A 100 3.13 -0.64 3.96
N GLU A 101 2.98 -1.18 2.74
CA GLU A 101 3.15 -0.44 1.49
C GLU A 101 2.13 -0.90 0.44
N GLU A 102 1.73 -2.17 0.47
CA GLU A 102 0.59 -2.82 -0.23
C GLU A 102 0.40 -4.18 0.47
N ALA A 103 -0.71 -4.90 0.29
CA ALA A 103 -0.96 -6.16 1.02
C ALA A 103 0.25 -7.12 0.97
N GLY A 104 0.94 -7.29 2.11
CA GLY A 104 2.07 -8.21 2.27
C GLY A 104 3.50 -7.63 2.13
N LYS A 105 3.69 -6.31 1.97
CA LYS A 105 5.05 -5.71 1.88
C LYS A 105 5.34 -4.77 3.06
N ILE A 106 6.45 -5.02 3.75
CA ILE A 106 7.13 -4.07 4.64
C ILE A 106 8.40 -3.65 3.89
N SER A 107 8.52 -2.37 3.55
CA SER A 107 9.79 -1.79 3.08
C SER A 107 10.41 -1.00 4.22
N LEU A 108 11.55 -1.48 4.70
CA LEU A 108 12.46 -0.72 5.55
C LEU A 108 13.58 -0.23 4.64
N ASP A 109 13.56 1.06 4.31
CA ASP A 109 14.67 1.69 3.60
C ASP A 109 15.71 2.12 4.64
N PHE A 110 16.86 1.47 4.59
CA PHE A 110 18.00 1.89 5.40
C PHE A 110 18.69 2.97 4.59
N ASP A 111 18.54 4.22 5.04
CA ASP A 111 19.19 5.40 4.47
C ASP A 111 20.67 5.08 4.19
N SER A 112 20.91 4.69 2.95
CA SER A 112 22.21 4.42 2.41
C SER A 112 22.57 5.72 1.74
N ASN A 113 23.39 6.55 2.39
CA ASN A 113 24.03 7.71 1.79
C ASN A 113 25.03 7.31 0.67
N ASN A 114 24.61 6.40 -0.20
CA ASN A 114 25.35 5.89 -1.33
C ASN A 114 24.35 5.69 -2.47
N PRO A 115 24.45 6.41 -3.60
CA PRO A 115 23.54 6.31 -4.75
C PRO A 115 23.74 5.01 -5.54
N GLN A 116 24.03 3.90 -4.86
CA GLN A 116 24.17 2.60 -5.48
C GLN A 116 22.79 1.96 -5.54
N LYS A 117 22.28 1.80 -6.77
CA LYS A 117 21.02 1.09 -7.05
C LYS A 117 20.97 -0.19 -6.20
N PRO A 118 19.86 -0.47 -5.49
CA PRO A 118 19.76 -1.69 -4.68
C PRO A 118 20.03 -2.92 -5.57
N ARG A 119 20.80 -3.89 -5.05
CA ARG A 119 21.00 -5.18 -5.72
C ARG A 119 19.66 -5.92 -5.74
N VAL A 120 19.12 -6.13 -6.93
CA VAL A 120 17.87 -6.84 -7.17
C VAL A 120 18.21 -8.25 -7.63
N LEU A 121 17.90 -9.23 -6.79
CA LEU A 121 17.92 -10.65 -7.16
C LEU A 121 16.49 -11.09 -7.48
N ARG A 122 16.23 -11.49 -8.72
CA ARG A 122 14.91 -11.91 -9.21
C ARG A 122 15.00 -13.32 -9.78
N SER A 123 14.07 -14.19 -9.36
CA SER A 123 13.92 -15.55 -9.88
C SER A 123 12.52 -15.68 -10.47
N GLU A 124 12.42 -16.00 -11.75
CA GLU A 124 11.18 -16.19 -12.49
C GLU A 124 11.10 -17.63 -13.00
N GLU A 125 9.96 -18.28 -12.78
CA GLU A 125 9.68 -19.62 -13.30
C GLU A 125 8.41 -19.56 -14.15
N VAL A 126 8.53 -19.94 -15.43
CA VAL A 126 7.41 -19.96 -16.39
C VAL A 126 7.23 -21.38 -16.90
N ARG A 127 6.05 -21.94 -16.70
CA ARG A 127 5.67 -23.27 -17.22
C ARG A 127 4.59 -23.11 -18.28
N VAL A 128 4.84 -23.61 -19.48
CA VAL A 128 3.88 -23.65 -20.59
C VAL A 128 3.33 -25.06 -20.67
N VAL A 129 2.02 -25.19 -20.42
CA VAL A 129 1.30 -26.46 -20.45
C VAL A 129 0.42 -26.51 -21.71
N LYS A 130 0.44 -27.63 -22.44
CA LYS A 130 -0.44 -27.90 -23.59
C LYS A 130 -1.10 -29.25 -23.38
N ASN A 131 -2.43 -29.31 -23.47
CA ASN A 131 -3.23 -30.54 -23.27
C ASN A 131 -2.91 -31.25 -21.93
N GLY A 132 -2.75 -30.49 -20.84
CA GLY A 132 -2.44 -31.03 -19.51
C GLY A 132 -0.99 -31.49 -19.30
N LYS A 133 -0.13 -31.43 -20.32
CA LYS A 133 1.29 -31.81 -20.22
C LYS A 133 2.22 -30.58 -20.28
N PRO A 134 3.23 -30.47 -19.40
CA PRO A 134 4.20 -29.37 -19.45
C PRO A 134 5.09 -29.51 -20.68
N VAL A 135 5.00 -28.56 -21.62
CA VAL A 135 5.79 -28.56 -22.86
C VAL A 135 7.10 -27.81 -22.68
N TYR A 136 7.04 -26.67 -21.97
CA TYR A 136 8.21 -25.84 -21.68
C TYR A 136 8.23 -25.43 -20.22
N HIS A 137 9.43 -25.38 -19.65
CA HIS A 137 9.66 -24.86 -18.33
C HIS A 137 10.92 -23.99 -18.38
N VAL A 138 10.76 -22.69 -18.13
CA VAL A 138 11.84 -21.70 -18.14
C VAL A 138 12.09 -21.25 -16.72
N LYS A 139 13.33 -21.40 -16.24
CA LYS A 139 13.82 -20.79 -15.00
C LYS A 139 14.79 -19.68 -15.35
N LYS A 140 14.51 -18.47 -14.91
CA LYS A 140 15.35 -17.29 -15.13
C LYS A 140 15.75 -16.72 -13.78
N ILE A 141 17.06 -16.60 -13.57
CA ILE A 141 17.64 -15.95 -12.40
C ILE A 141 18.39 -14.72 -12.91
N SER A 142 18.05 -13.55 -12.39
CA SER A 142 18.71 -12.28 -12.70
C SER A 142 19.17 -11.55 -11.46
N ASP A 143 20.39 -11.02 -11.51
CA ASP A 143 21.04 -10.25 -10.46
C ASP A 143 21.45 -8.88 -11.05
N SER A 144 20.98 -7.78 -10.47
CA SER A 144 21.32 -6.44 -10.96
C SER A 144 22.75 -6.02 -10.67
N ALA A 145 23.41 -6.63 -9.67
CA ALA A 145 24.80 -6.31 -9.31
C ALA A 145 25.82 -7.13 -10.11
N ASP A 146 25.42 -8.28 -10.65
CA ASP A 146 26.29 -9.13 -11.48
C ASP A 146 25.53 -9.66 -12.71
N PRO A 147 25.32 -8.81 -13.73
CA PRO A 147 24.58 -9.20 -14.93
C PRO A 147 25.22 -10.38 -15.69
N GLN A 148 26.51 -10.62 -15.50
CA GLN A 148 27.23 -11.73 -16.15
C GLN A 148 26.81 -13.09 -15.59
N LYS A 149 26.30 -13.14 -14.35
CA LYS A 149 25.79 -14.36 -13.71
C LYS A 149 24.33 -14.66 -14.02
N ASN A 150 23.65 -13.81 -14.80
CA ASN A 150 22.27 -14.03 -15.19
C ASN A 150 22.13 -15.33 -15.99
N LYS A 151 21.23 -16.21 -15.56
CA LYS A 151 21.05 -17.53 -16.15
C LYS A 151 19.59 -17.73 -16.53
N THR A 152 19.38 -18.14 -17.77
CA THR A 152 18.08 -18.65 -18.23
C THR A 152 18.27 -20.11 -18.60
N LYS A 153 17.55 -21.00 -17.92
CA LYS A 153 17.51 -22.43 -18.22
C LYS A 153 16.15 -22.75 -18.81
N VAL A 154 16.14 -23.33 -20.01
CA VAL A 154 14.93 -23.81 -20.67
C VAL A 154 14.95 -25.33 -20.63
N PHE A 155 13.97 -25.92 -19.96
CA PHE A 155 13.68 -27.33 -19.97
C PHE A 155 12.56 -27.58 -20.98
N LYS A 156 12.87 -28.38 -22.01
CA LYS A 156 11.87 -28.85 -22.97
C LYS A 156 11.57 -30.31 -22.64
N ALA A 157 10.30 -30.63 -22.43
CA ALA A 157 9.91 -32.03 -22.29
C ALA A 157 10.20 -32.74 -23.62
N LYS A 158 11.00 -33.81 -23.57
CA LYS A 158 11.14 -34.72 -24.73
C LYS A 158 9.84 -35.51 -24.84
N GLU A 159 9.40 -35.80 -26.06
CA GLU A 159 8.24 -36.67 -26.27
C GLU A 159 8.51 -38.03 -25.61
N GLY A 160 7.87 -38.31 -24.47
CA GLY A 160 7.94 -39.59 -23.77
C GLY A 160 8.47 -39.59 -22.33
N GLU A 161 8.89 -38.45 -21.75
CA GLU A 161 9.33 -38.39 -20.34
C GLU A 161 8.36 -37.54 -19.50
N ASP A 162 7.68 -38.19 -18.55
CA ASP A 162 7.03 -37.52 -17.43
C ASP A 162 8.11 -37.14 -16.38
N TYR A 163 7.97 -35.97 -15.77
CA TYR A 163 8.93 -35.41 -14.80
C TYR A 163 9.06 -36.24 -13.52
#